data_AF-A0A6A2FJ56-F1
#
_entry.id   AF-A0A6A2FJ56-F1
#
_cell.length_a   1.000
_cell.length_b   1.000
_cell.length_c   1.000
_cell.angle_alpha   90.00
_cell.angle_beta   90.00
_cell.angle_gamma   90.00
#
_symmetry.space_group_name_H-M   'P 1'
#
loop_
_entity.id
_entity.type
_entity.pdbx_description
1 polymer ?
#
loop_
_entity_poly.entity_id
_entity_poly.type
_entity_poly.pdbx_seq_one_letter_code
_entity_poly.pdbx_strand_id
1 'polypeptide(L)'
;MPRKKAIPKTITAAALQKGFDEYFDKCKNHSIETTLKSGEKHTVPQPKIPTIKDFWCVHMKLSWATWGELLASEATAATCEAIRDTLEGAVLDALINGEGNSTGLIFDLKANYGYTDKQLTNDGLQIRKIEISVRRNN
;
A
#
# COMPACT_ATOMS: atom_id res chain seq x y z
N MET A 1 7.92 6.77 34.45
CA MET A 1 8.05 7.63 33.26
C MET A 1 8.47 6.77 32.08
N PRO A 2 7.74 6.75 30.96
CA PRO A 2 8.23 6.07 29.76
C PRO A 2 9.34 6.93 29.16
N ARG A 3 10.54 6.33 28.98
CA ARG A 3 11.66 6.97 28.29
C ARG A 3 11.23 7.23 26.85
N LYS A 4 11.12 8.50 26.45
CA LYS A 4 11.07 8.88 25.03
C LYS A 4 12.31 8.27 24.38
N LYS A 5 12.14 7.20 23.58
CA LYS A 5 13.22 6.68 22.75
C LYS A 5 13.46 7.75 21.70
N ALA A 6 14.61 8.41 21.78
CA ALA A 6 15.01 9.39 20.79
C ALA A 6 14.95 8.76 19.40
N ILE A 7 14.33 9.46 18.45
CA ILE A 7 14.39 9.17 17.02
C ILE A 7 15.88 8.91 16.69
N PRO A 8 16.23 7.81 16.00
CA PRO A 8 17.60 7.63 15.52
C PRO A 8 17.99 8.90 14.77
N LYS A 9 19.08 9.54 15.20
CA LYS A 9 19.54 10.89 14.81
C LYS A 9 19.82 11.09 13.31
N THR A 10 19.33 10.23 12.42
CA THR A 10 19.81 10.03 11.04
C THR A 10 18.72 9.75 10.00
N ILE A 11 17.43 9.75 10.34
CA ILE A 11 16.37 9.57 9.33
C ILE A 11 15.97 10.94 8.76
N THR A 12 16.46 11.25 7.57
CA THR A 12 16.11 12.46 6.82
C THR A 12 15.12 12.13 5.70
N ALA A 13 14.40 13.12 5.19
CA ALA A 13 13.54 12.98 4.01
C ALA A 13 14.28 12.34 2.83
N ALA A 14 15.53 12.75 2.57
CA ALA A 14 16.34 12.18 1.49
C ALA A 14 16.67 10.70 1.72
N ALA A 15 16.97 10.30 2.96
CA ALA A 15 17.21 8.89 3.29
C ALA A 15 15.93 8.04 3.16
N LEU A 16 14.78 8.60 3.53
CA LEU A 16 13.48 7.95 3.35
C LEU A 16 13.15 7.72 1.88
N GLN A 17 13.30 8.75 1.04
CA GLN A 17 13.03 8.65 -0.39
C GLN A 17 13.95 7.61 -1.04
N LYS A 18 15.25 7.68 -0.75
CA LYS A 18 16.21 6.72 -1.30
C LYS A 18 15.86 5.27 -0.91
N GLY A 19 15.57 5.02 0.36
CA GLY A 19 15.19 3.68 0.82
C GLY A 19 13.87 3.22 0.20
N PHE A 20 12.94 4.15 -0.05
CA PHE A 20 11.69 3.84 -0.73
C PHE A 20 11.92 3.45 -2.19
N ASP A 21 12.74 4.20 -2.93
CA ASP A 21 13.08 3.88 -4.32
C ASP A 21 13.72 2.48 -4.43
N GLU A 22 14.70 2.20 -3.56
CA GLU A 22 15.36 0.89 -3.48
C GLU A 22 14.37 -0.25 -3.15
N TYR A 23 13.43 0.00 -2.23
CA TYR A 23 12.40 -0.95 -1.87
C TYR A 23 11.42 -1.22 -3.02
N PHE A 24 10.96 -0.16 -3.68
CA PHE A 24 9.98 -0.25 -4.75
C PHE A 24 10.56 -1.01 -5.95
N ASP A 25 11.81 -0.71 -6.32
CA ASP A 25 12.54 -1.45 -7.35
C ASP A 25 12.76 -2.91 -6.98
N LYS A 26 13.05 -3.21 -5.71
CA LYS A 26 13.16 -4.59 -5.23
C LYS A 26 11.84 -5.35 -5.38
N CYS A 27 10.70 -4.71 -5.13
CA CYS A 27 9.38 -5.32 -5.28
C CYS A 27 9.06 -5.57 -6.75
N LYS A 28 9.31 -4.57 -7.60
CA LYS A 28 9.09 -4.64 -9.05
C LYS A 28 9.92 -5.75 -9.71
N ASN A 29 11.18 -5.89 -9.31
CA ASN A 29 12.11 -6.86 -9.87
C ASN A 29 12.12 -8.20 -9.12
N HIS A 30 11.14 -8.45 -8.25
CA HIS A 30 11.08 -9.72 -7.52
C HIS A 30 10.86 -10.89 -8.48
N SER A 31 11.58 -11.97 -8.24
CA SER A 31 11.49 -13.22 -9.00
C SER A 31 11.64 -14.40 -8.07
N ILE A 32 11.09 -15.54 -8.48
CA ILE A 32 11.21 -16.80 -7.75
C ILE A 32 11.92 -17.84 -8.60
N GLU A 33 12.73 -18.69 -7.96
CA GLU A 33 13.23 -19.90 -8.59
C GLU A 33 12.12 -20.95 -8.62
N THR A 34 11.81 -21.47 -9.81
CA THR A 34 10.87 -22.58 -10.02
C THR A 34 11.60 -23.73 -10.69
N THR A 35 11.33 -24.95 -10.23
CA THR A 35 11.86 -26.17 -10.85
C THR A 35 10.89 -26.65 -11.93
N LEU A 36 11.39 -26.80 -13.15
CA LEU A 36 10.65 -27.36 -14.27
C LEU A 36 10.42 -28.87 -14.06
N LYS A 37 9.50 -29.46 -14.81
CA LYS A 37 9.28 -30.92 -14.83
C LYS A 37 10.53 -31.71 -15.22
N SER A 38 11.47 -31.08 -15.93
CA SER A 38 12.78 -31.63 -16.29
C SER A 38 13.79 -31.66 -15.14
N GLY A 39 13.50 -31.02 -13.99
CA GLY A 39 14.42 -30.86 -12.87
C GLY A 39 15.34 -29.63 -12.97
N GLU A 40 15.29 -28.90 -14.08
CA GLU A 40 16.05 -27.65 -14.25
C GLU A 40 15.44 -26.50 -13.45
N LYS A 41 16.28 -25.68 -12.82
CA LYS A 41 15.85 -24.46 -12.13
C LYS A 41 15.73 -23.32 -13.11
N HIS A 42 14.61 -22.62 -13.09
CA HIS A 42 14.39 -21.42 -13.89
C HIS A 42 13.93 -20.27 -13.00
N THR A 43 14.40 -19.05 -13.29
CA THR A 43 13.94 -17.85 -12.60
C THR A 43 12.72 -17.29 -13.32
N VAL A 44 11.63 -17.08 -12.60
CA VAL A 44 10.38 -16.52 -13.14
C VAL A 44 10.12 -15.17 -12.47
N PRO A 45 9.94 -14.08 -13.24
CA PRO A 45 9.52 -12.79 -12.69
C PRO A 45 8.18 -12.94 -11.97
N GLN A 46 8.14 -12.48 -10.72
CA GLN A 46 6.92 -12.45 -9.92
C GLN A 46 6.95 -11.17 -9.06
N PRO A 47 6.65 -10.01 -9.65
CA PRO A 47 6.63 -8.74 -8.92
C PRO A 47 5.77 -8.83 -7.66
N LYS A 48 6.22 -8.15 -6.60
CA LYS A 48 5.50 -8.05 -5.34
C LYS A 48 4.72 -6.75 -5.26
N ILE A 49 3.52 -6.82 -4.70
CA ILE A 49 2.74 -5.63 -4.34
C ILE A 49 3.39 -5.02 -3.10
N PRO A 50 3.90 -3.79 -3.17
CA PRO A 50 4.60 -3.16 -2.06
C PRO A 50 3.62 -2.77 -0.94
N THR A 51 4.04 -2.86 0.32
CA THR A 51 3.20 -2.48 1.47
C THR A 51 3.97 -1.63 2.47
N ILE A 52 3.26 -0.77 3.19
CA ILE A 52 3.88 0.17 4.15
C ILE A 52 4.61 -0.52 5.29
N LYS A 53 4.08 -1.63 5.81
CA LYS A 53 4.73 -2.37 6.90
C LYS A 53 5.96 -3.12 6.44
N ASP A 54 5.96 -3.67 5.22
CA ASP A 54 7.14 -4.34 4.68
C ASP A 54 8.24 -3.32 4.36
N PHE A 55 7.90 -2.19 3.72
CA PHE A 55 8.83 -1.07 3.55
C PHE A 55 9.42 -0.61 4.89
N TRP A 56 8.55 -0.27 5.86
CA TRP A 56 9.00 0.38 7.08
C TRP A 56 9.71 -0.57 8.06
N CYS A 57 9.09 -1.70 8.35
CA CYS A 57 9.56 -2.58 9.41
C CYS A 57 10.61 -3.57 8.91
N VAL A 58 10.51 -4.04 7.66
CA VAL A 58 11.39 -5.09 7.13
C VAL A 58 12.54 -4.49 6.33
N HIS A 59 12.25 -3.59 5.38
CA HIS A 59 13.28 -2.99 4.55
C HIS A 59 14.09 -1.94 5.31
N MET A 60 13.44 -0.93 5.90
CA MET A 60 14.12 0.12 6.67
C MET A 60 14.58 -0.35 8.06
N LYS A 61 14.07 -1.49 8.54
CA LYS A 61 14.36 -2.06 9.87
C LYS A 61 14.02 -1.11 11.03
N LEU A 62 12.94 -0.37 10.89
CA LEU A 62 12.48 0.60 11.88
C LEU A 62 11.25 0.09 12.64
N SER A 63 11.02 0.64 13.83
CA SER A 63 9.84 0.29 14.61
C SER A 63 8.60 0.97 14.03
N TRP A 64 7.45 0.30 13.99
CA TRP A 64 6.20 0.93 13.58
C TRP A 64 5.85 2.18 14.41
N ALA A 65 6.24 2.20 15.69
CA ALA A 65 6.00 3.36 16.57
C ALA A 65 6.65 4.65 16.05
N THR A 66 7.81 4.57 15.39
CA THR A 66 8.52 5.75 14.88
C THR A 66 7.92 6.31 13.60
N TRP A 67 7.07 5.55 12.90
CA TRP A 67 6.40 6.03 11.68
C TRP A 67 5.50 7.24 11.99
N GLY A 68 4.70 7.14 13.05
CA GLY A 68 3.82 8.24 13.48
C GLY A 68 4.57 9.48 13.92
N GLU A 69 5.74 9.32 14.54
CA GLU A 69 6.60 10.45 14.94
C GLU A 69 7.15 11.20 13.72
N LEU A 70 7.49 10.50 12.64
CA LEU A 70 8.02 11.11 11.41
C LEU A 70 6.93 11.72 10.54
N LEU A 71 5.72 11.15 10.55
CA LEU A 71 4.54 11.78 9.96
C LEU A 71 4.20 13.12 10.64
N ALA A 72 4.46 13.25 11.94
CA ALA A 72 4.23 14.49 12.68
C ALA A 72 5.40 15.49 12.61
N SER A 73 6.52 15.12 12.00
CA SER A 73 7.74 15.92 11.94
C SER A 73 7.79 16.76 10.67
N GLU A 74 7.89 18.09 10.78
CA GLU A 74 7.98 19.01 9.63
C GLU A 74 9.10 18.63 8.64
N ALA A 75 10.19 18.02 9.13
CA ALA A 75 11.33 17.64 8.29
C ALA A 75 11.07 16.41 7.39
N THR A 76 10.05 15.61 7.69
CA THR A 76 9.83 14.30 7.05
C THR A 76 8.39 14.03 6.65
N ALA A 77 7.43 14.78 7.20
CA ALA A 77 5.99 14.56 7.03
C ALA A 77 5.60 14.43 5.54
N ALA A 78 5.98 15.41 4.73
CA ALA A 78 5.64 15.43 3.30
C ALA A 78 6.18 14.20 2.54
N THR A 79 7.39 13.74 2.86
CA THR A 79 7.96 12.53 2.25
C THR A 79 7.25 11.27 2.73
N CYS A 80 6.95 11.16 4.03
CA CYS A 80 6.20 10.05 4.59
C CYS A 80 4.79 9.95 4.00
N GLU A 81 4.11 11.07 3.80
CA GLU A 81 2.80 11.15 3.15
C GLU A 81 2.88 10.72 1.68
N ALA A 82 3.82 11.27 0.91
CA ALA A 82 4.00 10.89 -0.49
C ALA A 82 4.29 9.38 -0.66
N ILE A 83 5.11 8.81 0.23
CA ILE A 83 5.38 7.37 0.26
C ILE A 83 4.10 6.59 0.58
N ARG A 84 3.33 7.03 1.58
CA ARG A 84 2.06 6.37 1.96
C ARG A 84 1.09 6.37 0.79
N ASP A 85 0.91 7.51 0.13
CA ASP A 85 -0.04 7.65 -0.98
C ASP A 85 0.39 6.80 -2.18
N THR A 86 1.69 6.71 -2.46
CA THR A 86 2.21 5.84 -3.53
C THR A 86 1.95 4.36 -3.24
N LEU A 87 2.16 3.93 -2.00
CA LEU A 87 1.90 2.55 -1.59
C LEU A 87 0.41 2.22 -1.59
N GLU A 88 -0.44 3.15 -1.14
CA GLU A 88 -1.89 3.02 -1.23
C GLU A 88 -2.35 2.85 -2.68
N GLY A 89 -1.85 3.70 -3.58
CA GLY A 89 -2.12 3.62 -5.01
C GLY A 89 -1.73 2.27 -5.62
N ALA A 90 -0.54 1.75 -5.27
CA ALA A 90 -0.11 0.44 -5.74
C ALA A 90 -1.02 -0.71 -5.28
N VAL A 91 -1.51 -0.65 -4.04
CA VAL A 91 -2.46 -1.65 -3.50
C VAL A 91 -3.82 -1.56 -4.20
N LEU A 92 -4.31 -0.34 -4.45
CA LEU A 92 -5.57 -0.10 -5.17
C LEU A 92 -5.49 -0.57 -6.62
N ASP A 93 -4.41 -0.24 -7.33
CA ASP A 93 -4.20 -0.67 -8.72
C ASP A 93 -4.14 -2.20 -8.82
N ALA A 94 -3.42 -2.86 -7.91
CA ALA A 94 -3.39 -4.31 -7.83
C ALA A 94 -4.79 -4.90 -7.60
N LEU A 95 -5.59 -4.29 -6.72
CA LEU A 95 -6.96 -4.72 -6.47
C LEU A 95 -7.86 -4.57 -7.71
N ILE A 96 -7.73 -3.47 -8.45
CA ILE A 96 -8.47 -3.21 -9.69
C ILE A 96 -8.11 -4.23 -10.78
N ASN A 97 -6.83 -4.57 -10.88
CA ASN A 97 -6.32 -5.51 -11.89
C ASN A 97 -6.48 -6.99 -11.49
N GLY A 98 -6.99 -7.26 -10.29
CA GLY A 98 -7.13 -8.64 -9.77
C GLY A 98 -5.78 -9.30 -9.47
N GLU A 99 -4.75 -8.52 -9.19
CA GLU A 99 -3.41 -8.99 -8.87
C GLU A 99 -3.27 -9.30 -7.38
N GLY A 100 -2.68 -10.46 -7.07
CA GLY A 100 -2.49 -10.89 -5.68
C GLY A 100 -3.78 -11.40 -5.03
N ASN A 101 -3.84 -11.33 -3.70
CA ASN A 101 -4.99 -11.79 -2.92
C ASN A 101 -5.86 -10.59 -2.53
N SER A 102 -7.00 -10.42 -3.22
CA SER A 102 -7.91 -9.29 -3.00
C SER A 102 -8.34 -9.12 -1.54
N THR A 103 -8.59 -10.22 -0.81
CA THR A 103 -8.96 -10.16 0.61
C THR A 103 -7.81 -9.60 1.46
N GLY A 104 -6.57 -10.02 1.17
CA GLY A 104 -5.38 -9.51 1.84
C GLY A 104 -5.16 -8.02 1.56
N LEU A 105 -5.33 -7.59 0.32
CA LEU A 105 -5.21 -6.18 -0.07
C LEU A 105 -6.28 -5.31 0.60
N ILE A 106 -7.53 -5.76 0.63
CA ILE A 106 -8.61 -5.06 1.34
C ILE A 106 -8.31 -4.96 2.84
N PHE A 107 -7.77 -6.02 3.44
CA PHE A 107 -7.37 -5.98 4.85
C PHE A 107 -6.25 -4.95 5.09
N ASP A 108 -5.26 -4.86 4.20
CA ASP A 108 -4.20 -3.86 4.25
C ASP A 108 -4.75 -2.42 4.16
N LEU A 109 -5.65 -2.17 3.19
CA LEU A 109 -6.36 -0.89 3.03
C LEU A 109 -7.09 -0.47 4.31
N LYS A 110 -7.78 -1.42 4.96
CA LYS A 110 -8.50 -1.15 6.22
C LYS A 110 -7.54 -0.88 7.38
N ALA A 111 -6.55 -1.74 7.56
CA ALA A 111 -5.66 -1.72 8.72
C ALA A 111 -4.67 -0.56 8.69
N ASN A 112 -4.22 -0.14 7.51
CA ASN A 112 -3.11 0.82 7.37
C ASN A 112 -3.51 2.15 6.73
N TYR A 113 -4.63 2.21 5.99
CA TYR A 113 -5.07 3.41 5.27
C TYR A 113 -6.46 3.90 5.68
N GLY A 114 -7.12 3.22 6.63
CA GLY A 114 -8.38 3.69 7.22
C GLY A 114 -9.62 3.47 6.34
N TYR A 115 -9.53 2.58 5.34
CA TYR A 115 -10.71 2.20 4.55
C TYR A 115 -11.72 1.51 5.44
N THR A 116 -13.00 1.75 5.18
CA THR A 116 -14.11 1.10 5.89
C THR A 116 -15.13 0.60 4.90
N ASP A 117 -15.73 -0.56 5.17
CA ASP A 117 -16.85 -1.01 4.37
C ASP A 117 -18.06 -0.15 4.70
N LYS A 118 -18.66 0.45 3.67
CA LYS A 118 -20.00 1.02 3.82
C LYS A 118 -21.00 -0.13 3.92
N GLN A 119 -21.40 -0.46 5.13
CA GLN A 119 -22.57 -1.31 5.34
C GLN A 119 -23.82 -0.44 5.18
N LEU A 120 -24.64 -0.77 4.19
CA LEU A 120 -26.00 -0.22 4.14
C LEU A 120 -26.79 -0.91 5.25
N THR A 121 -26.97 -0.22 6.38
CA THR A 121 -28.02 -0.57 7.33
C THR A 121 -29.36 -0.49 6.59
N ASN A 122 -30.26 -1.42 6.87
CA ASN A 122 -31.50 -1.69 6.11
C ASN A 122 -32.51 -0.51 6.02
N ASP A 123 -32.13 0.69 6.44
CA ASP A 123 -32.93 1.92 6.36
C ASP A 123 -32.64 2.74 5.08
N GLY A 124 -31.73 2.25 4.20
CA GLY A 124 -31.34 2.94 2.97
C GLY A 124 -32.27 2.67 1.78
N LEU A 125 -32.79 3.74 1.17
CA LEU A 125 -33.57 3.74 -0.08
C LEU A 125 -32.95 2.84 -1.17
N GLN A 126 -33.68 1.81 -1.58
CA GLN A 126 -33.37 0.99 -2.75
C GLN A 126 -33.87 1.70 -4.02
N ILE A 127 -32.96 2.17 -4.88
CA ILE A 127 -33.33 2.57 -6.24
C ILE A 127 -33.52 1.30 -7.07
N ARG A 128 -34.77 0.89 -7.27
CA ARG A 128 -35.11 -0.35 -8.01
C ARG A 128 -35.09 -0.20 -9.53
N LYS A 129 -35.23 1.03 -10.04
CA LYS A 129 -35.25 1.34 -11.46
C LYS A 129 -34.96 2.81 -11.68
N ILE A 130 -34.13 3.14 -12.66
CA ILE A 130 -33.97 4.49 -13.18
C ILE A 130 -34.43 4.44 -14.64
N GLU A 131 -35.51 5.15 -14.95
CA GLU A 131 -36.00 5.31 -16.33
C GLU A 131 -35.72 6.73 -16.81
N ILE A 132 -34.94 6.84 -17.88
CA ILE A 132 -34.63 8.12 -18.52
C ILE A 132 -35.34 8.13 -19.87
N SER A 133 -36.30 9.04 -20.02
CA SER A 133 -36.96 9.29 -21.31
C SER A 133 -36.42 10.59 -21.91
N VAL A 134 -35.80 10.48 -23.08
CA VAL A 134 -35.31 11.63 -23.84
C VAL A 134 -36.34 11.99 -24.90
N ARG A 135 -36.88 13.21 -24.86
CA ARG A 135 -37.68 13.74 -25.98
C ARG A 135 -36.74 14.22 -27.08
N ARG A 136 -36.87 13.66 -28.28
CA ARG A 136 -36.30 14.25 -29.49
C ARG A 136 -37.24 15.36 -29.95
N ASN A 137 -36.72 16.58 -30.06
CA ASN A 137 -37.39 17.64 -30.80
C ASN A 137 -37.17 17.32 -32.29
N ASN A 138 -38.27 17.13 -33.03
CA ASN A 138 -38.26 17.10 -34.50
C ASN A 138 -38.04 18.52 -35.04
#